data_AF-A0A4Q2XN02-F1
#
_entry.id   AF-A0A4Q2XN02-F1
#
_cell.length_a   1.000
_cell.length_b   1.000
_cell.length_c   1.000
_cell.angle_alpha   90.00
_cell.angle_beta   90.00
_cell.angle_gamma   90.00
#
_symmetry.space_group_name_H-M   'P 1'
#
loop_
_entity.id
_entity.type
_entity.pdbx_description
1 polymer ?
#
loop_
_entity_poly.entity_id
_entity_poly.type
_entity_poly.pdbx_seq_one_letter_code
_entity_poly.pdbx_strand_id
1 'polypeptide(L)'
;MNGLADHLSGTGAISLASSIRSDMQNYVLRELLPSAGSSNLAAWQTAVDPRLNEPSEMADAMRINWNLWVPRQLLPVLADSADPGTPRDGEHLAEAYTRHAQAQIRQAEGVSLRDYAAAGKVETTVTQLSRRSRELDLVNGWYEPRVFFLRHQKTTGLTLAAFAIMNGKPLPLDPVYGLPYKWDPAKHELALPDTPDRPKYKLKPIEVPKM
;
A
#
# COMPACT_ATOMS: atom_id res chain seq x y z
N MET A 1 -18.65 2.46 -7.93
CA MET A 1 -18.38 3.15 -6.64
C MET A 1 -16.93 3.64 -6.53
N ASN A 2 -16.03 3.25 -7.43
CA ASN A 2 -14.61 3.61 -7.37
C ASN A 2 -14.23 4.99 -7.91
N GLY A 3 -15.16 5.80 -8.44
CA GLY A 3 -14.84 7.02 -9.19
C GLY A 3 -13.92 8.02 -8.46
N LEU A 4 -14.07 8.19 -7.14
CA LEU A 4 -13.16 9.04 -6.35
C LEU A 4 -11.78 8.41 -6.19
N ALA A 5 -11.71 7.11 -5.89
CA ALA A 5 -10.43 6.41 -5.77
C ALA A 5 -9.69 6.38 -7.11
N ASP A 6 -10.40 6.17 -8.22
CA ASP A 6 -9.83 6.14 -9.57
C ASP A 6 -9.29 7.52 -9.97
N HIS A 7 -10.02 8.60 -9.64
CA HIS A 7 -9.54 9.96 -9.81
C HIS A 7 -8.24 10.19 -9.01
N LEU A 8 -8.22 9.81 -7.73
CA LEU A 8 -7.07 10.01 -6.83
C LEU A 8 -5.84 9.18 -7.20
N SER A 9 -6.02 8.00 -7.80
CA SER A 9 -4.93 7.21 -8.36
C SER A 9 -4.15 7.98 -9.44
N GLY A 10 -4.84 8.79 -10.24
CA GLY A 10 -4.24 9.60 -11.30
C GLY A 10 -3.53 10.88 -10.81
N THR A 11 -3.77 11.32 -9.58
CA THR A 11 -3.23 12.59 -9.05
C THR A 11 -2.04 12.39 -8.09
N GLY A 12 -1.50 11.17 -8.00
CA GLY A 12 -0.41 10.84 -7.07
C GLY A 12 -0.85 10.58 -5.63
N ALA A 13 -2.16 10.57 -5.35
CA ALA A 13 -2.72 10.28 -4.04
C ALA A 13 -2.99 8.76 -3.88
N ILE A 14 -2.09 7.91 -4.36
CA ILE A 14 -2.33 6.46 -4.47
C ILE A 14 -2.62 5.80 -3.12
N SER A 15 -2.00 6.28 -2.03
CA SER A 15 -2.26 5.75 -0.68
C SER A 15 -3.68 6.08 -0.23
N LEU A 16 -4.19 7.27 -0.54
CA LEU A 16 -5.56 7.65 -0.22
C LEU A 16 -6.56 6.87 -1.08
N ALA A 17 -6.31 6.74 -2.39
CA ALA A 17 -7.11 5.92 -3.28
C ALA A 17 -7.18 4.46 -2.80
N SER A 18 -6.04 3.90 -2.39
CA SER A 18 -5.94 2.53 -1.89
C SER A 18 -6.66 2.36 -0.56
N SER A 19 -6.57 3.33 0.35
CA SER A 19 -7.36 3.34 1.60
C SER A 19 -8.86 3.38 1.33
N ILE A 20 -9.33 4.28 0.45
CA ILE A 20 -10.76 4.35 0.10
C ILE A 20 -11.26 3.03 -0.46
N ARG A 21 -10.49 2.39 -1.36
CA ARG A 21 -10.84 1.07 -1.91
C ARG A 21 -10.88 0.00 -0.82
N SER A 22 -9.87 -0.07 0.04
CA SER A 22 -9.82 -1.04 1.14
C SER A 22 -10.98 -0.85 2.14
N ASP A 23 -11.31 0.39 2.48
CA ASP A 23 -12.42 0.71 3.38
C ASP A 23 -13.76 0.33 2.76
N MET A 24 -13.96 0.62 1.47
CA MET A 24 -15.16 0.21 0.73
C MET A 24 -15.29 -1.31 0.64
N GLN A 25 -14.21 -2.02 0.33
CA GLN A 25 -14.19 -3.49 0.30
C GLN A 25 -14.60 -4.08 1.65
N ASN A 26 -14.00 -3.58 2.73
CA ASN A 26 -14.32 -4.02 4.10
C ASN A 26 -15.77 -3.71 4.46
N TYR A 27 -16.26 -2.52 4.13
CA TYR A 27 -17.64 -2.11 4.42
C TYR A 27 -18.66 -3.00 3.69
N VAL A 28 -18.42 -3.29 2.40
CA VAL A 28 -19.32 -4.16 1.64
C VAL A 28 -19.37 -5.57 2.23
N LEU A 29 -18.22 -6.15 2.58
CA LEU A 29 -18.15 -7.49 3.17
C LEU A 29 -18.80 -7.57 4.56
N ARG A 30 -18.60 -6.54 5.40
CA ARG A 30 -19.03 -6.58 6.80
C ARG A 30 -20.45 -6.10 7.04
N GLU A 31 -20.91 -5.11 6.27
CA GLU A 31 -22.16 -4.41 6.58
C GLU A 31 -23.22 -4.66 5.50
N LEU A 32 -22.84 -4.62 4.22
CA LEU A 32 -23.80 -4.65 3.12
C LEU A 32 -24.18 -6.06 2.67
N LEU A 33 -23.21 -6.96 2.51
CA LEU A 33 -23.49 -8.32 2.07
C LEU A 33 -24.30 -9.15 3.10
N PRO A 34 -24.02 -9.09 4.42
CA PRO A 34 -24.84 -9.77 5.41
C PRO A 34 -26.30 -9.30 5.42
N SER A 35 -26.56 -8.03 5.12
CA SER A 35 -27.91 -7.45 5.13
C SER A 35 -28.66 -7.63 3.80
N ALA A 36 -27.95 -7.72 2.68
CA ALA A 36 -28.54 -7.84 1.35
C ALA A 36 -28.93 -9.28 0.96
N GLY A 37 -28.36 -10.31 1.61
CA GLY A 37 -28.55 -11.71 1.24
C GLY A 37 -27.89 -12.09 -0.10
N SER A 38 -28.11 -13.33 -0.56
CA SER A 38 -27.42 -13.93 -1.71
C SER A 38 -27.85 -13.43 -3.08
N SER A 39 -28.95 -12.68 -3.18
CA SER A 39 -29.57 -12.25 -4.44
C SER A 39 -28.77 -11.19 -5.22
N ASN A 40 -27.74 -10.58 -4.62
CA ASN A 40 -27.01 -9.48 -5.25
C ASN A 40 -25.47 -9.58 -5.20
N LEU A 41 -24.92 -10.78 -4.91
CA LEU A 41 -23.47 -10.95 -4.75
C LEU A 41 -22.67 -10.50 -5.99
N ALA A 42 -23.11 -10.89 -7.18
CA ALA A 42 -22.41 -10.54 -8.42
C ALA A 42 -22.38 -9.02 -8.66
N ALA A 43 -23.45 -8.30 -8.32
CA ALA A 43 -23.48 -6.85 -8.46
C ALA A 43 -22.57 -6.18 -7.43
N TRP A 44 -22.54 -6.66 -6.18
CA TRP A 44 -21.62 -6.15 -5.16
C TRP A 44 -20.16 -6.43 -5.51
N GLN A 45 -19.85 -7.62 -6.01
CA GLN A 45 -18.52 -7.95 -6.51
C GLN A 45 -18.11 -7.02 -7.66
N THR A 46 -19.03 -6.73 -8.58
CA THR A 46 -18.81 -5.79 -9.69
C THR A 46 -18.69 -4.34 -9.23
N ALA A 47 -19.44 -3.94 -8.19
CA ALA A 47 -19.44 -2.58 -7.68
C ALA A 47 -18.17 -2.25 -6.88
N VAL A 48 -17.68 -3.24 -6.12
CA VAL A 48 -16.41 -3.17 -5.37
C VAL A 48 -15.22 -3.26 -6.31
N ASP A 49 -15.29 -4.18 -7.28
CA ASP A 49 -14.27 -4.41 -8.30
C ASP A 49 -12.86 -4.53 -7.68
N PRO A 50 -12.63 -5.54 -6.83
CA PRO A 50 -11.36 -5.71 -6.14
C PRO A 50 -10.26 -6.05 -7.15
N ARG A 51 -9.36 -5.10 -7.40
CA ARG A 51 -8.23 -5.24 -8.33
C ARG A 51 -6.90 -5.18 -7.61
N LEU A 52 -6.04 -6.12 -7.96
CA LEU A 52 -4.63 -6.07 -7.57
C LEU A 52 -3.93 -5.04 -8.46
N ASN A 53 -2.95 -4.35 -7.89
CA ASN A 53 -2.12 -3.41 -8.64
C ASN A 53 -0.73 -4.01 -8.80
N GLU A 54 -0.09 -3.72 -9.92
CA GLU A 54 1.28 -4.12 -10.16
C GLU A 54 2.26 -3.24 -9.38
N PRO A 55 3.42 -3.76 -8.93
CA PRO A 55 4.46 -2.95 -8.31
C PRO A 55 4.89 -1.73 -9.16
N SER A 56 4.83 -1.82 -10.49
CA SER A 56 5.11 -0.70 -11.38
C SER A 56 4.19 0.51 -11.16
N GLU A 57 2.92 0.30 -10.78
CA GLU A 57 2.01 1.40 -10.44
C GLU A 57 2.46 2.13 -9.17
N MET A 58 3.08 1.40 -8.24
CA MET A 58 3.69 2.01 -7.07
C MET A 58 4.91 2.85 -7.44
N ALA A 59 5.74 2.38 -8.38
CA ALA A 59 6.85 3.16 -8.92
C ALA A 59 6.36 4.47 -9.57
N ASP A 60 5.29 4.40 -10.38
CA ASP A 60 4.67 5.58 -10.97
C ASP A 60 4.16 6.56 -9.90
N ALA A 61 3.47 6.04 -8.89
CA ALA A 61 2.98 6.87 -7.80
C ALA A 61 4.11 7.54 -6.99
N MET A 62 5.22 6.84 -6.76
CA MET A 62 6.41 7.41 -6.13
C MET A 62 6.99 8.55 -6.98
N ARG A 63 7.07 8.39 -8.31
CA ARG A 63 7.53 9.46 -9.22
C ARG A 63 6.61 10.68 -9.18
N ILE A 64 5.29 10.47 -9.19
CA ILE A 64 4.32 11.57 -9.10
C ILE A 64 4.44 12.27 -7.74
N ASN A 65 4.46 11.49 -6.65
CA ASN A 65 4.59 12.04 -5.31
C ASN A 65 5.89 12.82 -5.14
N TRP A 66 7.01 12.32 -5.69
CA TRP A 66 8.27 13.06 -5.74
C TRP A 66 8.09 14.45 -6.40
N ASN A 67 7.54 14.49 -7.62
CA ASN A 67 7.35 15.72 -8.37
C ASN A 67 6.37 16.71 -7.72
N LEU A 68 5.41 16.23 -6.92
CA LEU A 68 4.46 17.07 -6.21
C LEU A 68 4.99 17.53 -4.84
N TRP A 69 5.63 16.63 -4.10
CA TRP A 69 6.05 16.85 -2.73
C TRP A 69 7.33 17.67 -2.66
N VAL A 70 8.33 17.39 -3.49
CA VAL A 70 9.63 18.07 -3.43
C VAL A 70 9.49 19.59 -3.59
N PRO A 71 8.80 20.13 -4.62
CA PRO A 71 8.68 21.58 -4.76
C PRO A 71 7.84 22.24 -3.66
N ARG A 72 6.88 21.50 -3.07
CA ARG A 72 5.93 22.05 -2.10
C ARG A 72 6.38 21.96 -0.65
N GLN A 73 7.23 20.99 -0.33
CA GLN A 73 7.56 20.63 1.05
C GLN A 73 9.06 20.60 1.29
N LEU A 74 9.86 20.05 0.37
CA LEU A 74 11.31 19.98 0.54
C LEU A 74 12.00 21.29 0.21
N LEU A 75 11.81 21.80 -1.02
CA LEU A 75 12.53 22.99 -1.49
C LEU A 75 12.32 24.21 -0.59
N PRO A 76 11.12 24.50 -0.06
CA PRO A 76 10.94 25.62 0.86
C PRO A 76 11.80 25.50 2.13
N VAL A 77 11.91 24.31 2.71
CA VAL A 77 12.73 24.05 3.90
C VAL A 77 14.23 24.24 3.61
N LEU A 78 14.66 24.00 2.37
CA LEU A 78 16.06 24.11 1.97
C LEU A 78 16.44 25.51 1.45
N ALA A 79 15.46 26.32 1.03
CA ALA A 79 15.71 27.60 0.37
C ALA A 79 15.71 28.80 1.34
N ASP A 80 15.17 28.66 2.55
CA ASP A 80 15.13 29.75 3.52
C ASP A 80 16.48 29.94 4.24
N SER A 81 17.36 30.71 3.62
CA SER A 81 18.68 31.01 4.20
C SER A 81 18.62 31.90 5.46
N ALA A 82 17.46 32.49 5.78
CA ALA A 82 17.26 33.29 6.98
C ALA A 82 16.72 32.46 8.15
N ASP A 83 16.12 31.28 7.89
CA ASP A 83 15.65 30.37 8.93
C ASP A 83 16.84 29.60 9.56
N PRO A 84 17.12 29.77 10.87
CA PRO A 84 18.11 28.94 11.56
C PRO A 84 17.73 27.45 11.58
N GLY A 85 16.48 27.11 11.28
CA GLY A 85 15.96 25.77 11.09
C GLY A 85 16.37 25.11 9.77
N THR A 86 16.83 25.87 8.78
CA THR A 86 17.26 25.35 7.48
C THR A 86 18.61 24.64 7.57
N PRO A 87 18.73 23.41 7.05
CA PRO A 87 20.00 22.69 7.10
C PRO A 87 21.07 23.34 6.23
N ARG A 88 22.28 23.47 6.76
CA ARG A 88 23.44 24.03 6.04
C ARG A 88 23.91 23.17 4.86
N ASP A 89 23.54 21.90 4.86
CA ASP A 89 23.89 20.88 3.87
C ASP A 89 22.69 20.49 3.01
N GLY A 90 21.80 21.45 2.71
CA GLY A 90 20.55 21.20 1.99
C GLY A 90 20.73 20.50 0.64
N GLU A 91 21.77 20.83 -0.12
CA GLU A 91 22.09 20.14 -1.38
C GLU A 91 22.41 18.64 -1.17
N HIS A 92 23.19 18.31 -0.15
CA HIS A 92 23.54 16.92 0.17
C HIS A 92 22.32 16.14 0.68
N LEU A 93 21.44 16.80 1.44
CA LEU A 93 20.17 16.22 1.86
C LEU A 93 19.25 15.96 0.67
N ALA A 94 19.11 16.92 -0.25
CA ALA A 94 18.31 16.76 -1.46
C ALA A 94 18.84 15.63 -2.33
N GLU A 95 20.16 15.51 -2.49
CA GLU A 95 20.79 14.41 -3.22
C GLU A 95 20.55 13.06 -2.54
N ALA A 96 20.76 12.96 -1.23
CA ALA A 96 20.52 11.73 -0.47
C ALA A 96 19.06 11.27 -0.59
N TYR A 97 18.11 12.21 -0.44
CA TYR A 97 16.68 11.93 -0.61
C TYR A 97 16.35 11.51 -2.06
N THR A 98 16.94 12.16 -3.06
CA THR A 98 16.75 11.81 -4.48
C THR A 98 17.22 10.40 -4.77
N ARG A 99 18.42 10.03 -4.32
CA ARG A 99 18.96 8.67 -4.49
C ARG A 99 18.10 7.62 -3.78
N HIS A 100 17.62 7.95 -2.58
CA HIS A 100 16.71 7.06 -1.84
C HIS A 100 15.40 6.82 -2.60
N ALA A 101 14.74 7.88 -3.05
CA ALA A 101 13.50 7.77 -3.83
C ALA A 101 13.72 6.99 -5.14
N GLN A 102 14.82 7.26 -5.86
CA GLN A 102 15.18 6.50 -7.06
C GLN A 102 15.39 5.00 -6.77
N ALA A 103 16.04 4.66 -5.66
CA ALA A 103 16.23 3.26 -5.27
C ALA A 103 14.91 2.57 -4.91
N GLN A 104 13.99 3.26 -4.22
CA GLN A 104 12.63 2.75 -3.95
C GLN A 104 11.83 2.53 -5.23
N ILE A 105 11.91 3.47 -6.17
CA ILE A 105 11.26 3.37 -7.49
C ILE A 105 11.80 2.14 -8.25
N ARG A 106 13.13 2.01 -8.36
CA ARG A 106 13.75 0.85 -9.04
C ARG A 106 13.41 -0.48 -8.40
N GLN A 107 13.23 -0.52 -7.08
CA GLN A 107 12.83 -1.74 -6.38
C GLN A 107 11.43 -2.21 -6.80
N ALA A 108 10.55 -1.30 -7.22
CA ALA A 108 9.18 -1.61 -7.63
C ALA A 108 9.01 -1.77 -9.15
N GLU A 109 9.98 -1.34 -9.96
CA GLU A 109 9.91 -1.38 -11.42
C GLU A 109 10.10 -2.80 -11.97
N GLY A 110 9.12 -3.29 -12.75
CA GLY A 110 9.26 -4.49 -13.57
C GLY A 110 9.42 -5.80 -12.78
N VAL A 111 9.15 -5.78 -11.47
CA VAL A 111 9.21 -6.95 -10.59
C VAL A 111 7.82 -7.52 -10.34
N SER A 112 7.75 -8.82 -10.03
CA SER A 112 6.51 -9.43 -9.58
C SER A 112 6.14 -8.95 -8.18
N LEU A 113 4.85 -9.06 -7.83
CA LEU A 113 4.38 -8.74 -6.47
C LEU A 113 5.10 -9.55 -5.39
N ARG A 114 5.43 -10.82 -5.68
CA ARG A 114 6.17 -11.70 -4.78
C ARG A 114 7.60 -11.24 -4.55
N ASP A 115 8.31 -10.87 -5.63
CA ASP A 115 9.69 -10.39 -5.53
C ASP A 115 9.73 -9.04 -4.80
N TYR A 116 8.77 -8.16 -5.07
CA TYR A 116 8.61 -6.90 -4.37
C TYR A 116 8.32 -7.10 -2.87
N ALA A 117 7.50 -8.09 -2.51
CA ALA A 117 7.22 -8.44 -1.12
C ALA A 117 8.46 -8.98 -0.38
N ALA A 118 9.29 -9.78 -1.07
CA ALA A 118 10.52 -10.33 -0.53
C ALA A 118 11.67 -9.30 -0.42
N ALA A 119 11.56 -8.18 -1.12
CA ALA A 119 12.60 -7.16 -1.12
C ALA A 119 12.79 -6.52 0.27
N GLY A 120 14.05 -6.27 0.64
CA GLY A 120 14.40 -5.59 1.90
C GLY A 120 14.05 -4.10 1.87
N LYS A 121 14.01 -3.46 3.04
CA LYS A 121 13.87 -1.99 3.11
C LYS A 121 15.05 -1.34 2.40
N VAL A 122 14.76 -0.36 1.54
CA VAL A 122 15.79 0.51 0.96
C VAL A 122 16.32 1.41 2.07
N GLU A 123 17.63 1.39 2.29
CA GLU A 123 18.34 2.25 3.24
C GLU A 123 19.40 3.05 2.49
N THR A 124 19.55 4.32 2.83
CA THR A 124 20.52 5.23 2.20
C THR A 124 21.41 5.83 3.27
N THR A 125 22.72 5.85 3.06
CA THR A 125 23.65 6.41 4.05
C THR A 125 23.40 7.92 4.24
N VAL A 126 23.25 8.33 5.50
CA VAL A 126 23.02 9.73 5.92
C VAL A 126 24.07 10.24 6.91
N THR A 127 25.12 9.47 7.18
CA THR A 127 26.16 9.82 8.18
C THR A 127 26.94 11.07 7.81
N GLN A 128 27.03 11.38 6.52
CA GLN A 128 27.61 12.59 5.96
C GLN A 128 26.74 13.84 6.16
N LEU A 129 25.46 13.67 6.48
CA LEU A 129 24.54 14.78 6.69
C LEU A 129 24.74 15.42 8.07
N SER A 130 24.53 16.72 8.12
CA SER A 130 24.49 17.50 9.36
C SER A 130 23.45 16.92 10.31
N ARG A 131 23.61 17.21 11.61
CA ARG A 131 22.64 16.77 12.63
C ARG A 131 21.23 17.25 12.27
N ARG A 132 21.11 18.50 11.81
CA ARG A 132 19.82 19.10 11.45
C ARG A 132 19.17 18.40 10.26
N SER A 133 19.93 18.08 9.22
CA SER A 133 19.42 17.30 8.08
C SER A 133 18.95 15.91 8.49
N ARG A 134 19.66 15.24 9.41
CA ARG A 134 19.25 13.94 9.94
C ARG A 134 17.99 14.02 10.81
N GLU A 135 17.81 15.11 11.57
CA GLU A 135 16.62 15.34 12.40
C GLU A 135 15.34 15.51 11.56
N LEU A 136 15.44 15.89 10.29
CA LEU A 136 14.27 15.96 9.39
C LEU A 136 13.73 14.58 9.00
N ASP A 137 14.51 13.51 9.20
CA ASP A 137 14.11 12.10 8.99
C ASP A 137 13.47 11.80 7.61
N LEU A 138 13.87 12.57 6.58
CA LEU A 138 13.25 12.47 5.25
C LEU A 138 13.74 11.26 4.45
N VAL A 139 14.98 10.81 4.68
CA VAL A 139 15.64 9.82 3.83
C VAL A 139 15.29 8.39 4.24
N ASN A 140 15.50 7.98 5.49
CA ASN A 140 15.25 6.60 5.94
C ASN A 140 14.10 6.50 6.94
N GLY A 141 13.23 7.52 6.97
CA GLY A 141 12.21 7.67 8.00
C GLY A 141 11.21 6.52 8.07
N TRP A 142 10.27 6.70 8.99
CA TRP A 142 9.27 5.67 9.33
C TRP A 142 8.33 5.29 8.18
N TYR A 143 8.16 6.15 7.18
CA TYR A 143 7.30 5.92 6.04
C TYR A 143 8.01 5.02 5.00
N GLU A 144 7.64 3.73 4.98
CA GLU A 144 8.07 2.77 3.95
C GLU A 144 6.92 2.53 2.95
N PRO A 145 6.96 3.10 1.74
CA PRO A 145 5.82 3.06 0.82
C PRO A 145 5.43 1.62 0.41
N ARG A 146 6.43 0.73 0.29
CA ARG A 146 6.25 -0.69 0.00
C ARG A 146 5.33 -1.39 1.01
N VAL A 147 5.50 -1.11 2.30
CA VAL A 147 4.69 -1.71 3.37
C VAL A 147 3.21 -1.35 3.21
N PHE A 148 2.91 -0.09 2.89
CA PHE A 148 1.54 0.36 2.63
C PHE A 148 0.95 -0.32 1.39
N PHE A 149 1.69 -0.32 0.29
CA PHE A 149 1.28 -0.98 -0.94
C PHE A 149 0.93 -2.47 -0.71
N LEU A 150 1.84 -3.22 -0.08
CA LEU A 150 1.63 -4.66 0.21
C LEU A 150 0.43 -4.89 1.12
N ARG A 151 0.20 -4.01 2.11
CA ARG A 151 -0.99 -4.08 2.98
C ARG A 151 -2.29 -3.97 2.18
N HIS A 152 -2.34 -3.09 1.18
CA HIS A 152 -3.52 -2.98 0.30
C HIS A 152 -3.69 -4.21 -0.58
N GLN A 153 -2.61 -4.74 -1.18
CA GLN A 153 -2.69 -5.97 -1.98
C GLN A 153 -3.22 -7.16 -1.17
N LYS A 154 -2.78 -7.29 0.10
CA LYS A 154 -3.29 -8.32 1.04
C LYS A 154 -4.78 -8.16 1.34
N THR A 155 -5.24 -6.92 1.52
CA THR A 155 -6.66 -6.62 1.79
C THR A 155 -7.54 -6.93 0.58
N THR A 156 -7.09 -6.54 -0.62
CA THR A 156 -7.75 -6.89 -1.87
C THR A 156 -7.78 -8.41 -2.09
N GLY A 157 -6.67 -9.10 -1.82
CA GLY A 157 -6.58 -10.56 -1.92
C GLY A 157 -7.58 -11.29 -1.01
N LEU A 158 -7.69 -10.86 0.24
CA LEU A 158 -8.73 -11.37 1.17
C LEU A 158 -10.14 -11.14 0.62
N THR A 159 -10.40 -9.98 0.03
CA THR A 159 -11.72 -9.68 -0.56
C THR A 159 -12.03 -10.59 -1.75
N LEU A 160 -11.06 -10.79 -2.66
CA LEU A 160 -11.19 -11.73 -3.78
C LEU A 160 -11.46 -13.16 -3.29
N ALA A 161 -10.73 -13.60 -2.26
CA ALA A 161 -10.89 -14.91 -1.66
C ALA A 161 -12.25 -15.08 -0.95
N ALA A 162 -12.75 -14.04 -0.26
CA ALA A 162 -14.09 -14.04 0.31
C ALA A 162 -15.17 -14.17 -0.77
N PHE A 163 -15.06 -13.43 -1.88
CA PHE A 163 -15.96 -13.61 -3.02
C PHE A 163 -15.86 -15.00 -3.64
N ALA A 164 -14.67 -15.61 -3.70
CA ALA A 164 -14.54 -16.98 -4.19
C ALA A 164 -15.31 -17.98 -3.30
N ILE A 165 -15.18 -17.86 -1.97
CA ILE A 165 -15.93 -18.68 -1.00
C ILE A 165 -17.43 -18.51 -1.19
N MET A 166 -17.93 -17.26 -1.22
CA MET A 166 -19.36 -16.97 -1.36
C MET A 166 -19.94 -17.46 -2.69
N ASN A 167 -19.12 -17.55 -3.74
CA ASN A 167 -19.52 -18.11 -5.04
C ASN A 167 -19.36 -19.64 -5.14
N GLY A 168 -18.98 -20.33 -4.06
CA GLY A 168 -18.71 -21.78 -4.07
C GLY A 168 -17.52 -22.18 -4.94
N LYS A 169 -16.59 -21.24 -5.21
CA LYS A 169 -15.38 -21.48 -5.98
C LYS A 169 -14.23 -21.93 -5.06
N PRO A 170 -13.22 -22.63 -5.59
CA PRO A 170 -12.00 -22.90 -4.84
C PRO A 170 -11.36 -21.62 -4.33
N LEU A 171 -10.83 -21.68 -3.11
CA LEU A 171 -10.11 -20.56 -2.49
C LEU A 171 -8.83 -20.29 -3.30
N PRO A 172 -8.62 -19.06 -3.82
CA PRO A 172 -7.38 -18.72 -4.51
C PRO A 172 -6.21 -18.69 -3.52
N LEU A 173 -4.99 -18.74 -4.07
CA LEU A 173 -3.79 -18.46 -3.28
C LEU A 173 -3.64 -16.96 -3.03
N ASP A 174 -2.99 -16.62 -1.92
CA ASP A 174 -2.63 -15.23 -1.63
C ASP A 174 -1.76 -14.65 -2.75
N PRO A 175 -2.15 -13.51 -3.36
CA PRO A 175 -1.43 -12.98 -4.51
C PRO A 175 -0.05 -12.43 -4.15
N VAL A 176 0.21 -12.15 -2.88
CA VAL A 176 1.48 -11.56 -2.44
C VAL A 176 2.56 -12.63 -2.28
N TYR A 177 2.27 -13.74 -1.61
CA TYR A 177 3.28 -14.80 -1.36
C TYR A 177 2.98 -16.13 -2.07
N GLY A 178 1.81 -16.26 -2.72
CA GLY A 178 1.37 -17.52 -3.31
C GLY A 178 1.04 -18.60 -2.28
N LEU A 179 0.69 -18.21 -1.05
CA LEU A 179 0.42 -19.11 0.07
C LEU A 179 -1.09 -19.30 0.29
N PRO A 180 -1.53 -20.47 0.80
CA PRO A 180 -2.94 -20.72 1.05
C PRO A 180 -3.47 -19.86 2.20
N TYR A 181 -4.64 -19.25 2.02
CA TYR A 181 -5.34 -18.55 3.09
C TYR A 181 -5.78 -19.49 4.20
N LYS A 182 -5.98 -18.92 5.40
CA LYS A 182 -6.54 -19.63 6.55
C LYS A 182 -8.04 -19.42 6.59
N TRP A 183 -8.80 -20.42 6.16
CA TRP A 183 -10.26 -20.41 6.17
C TRP A 183 -10.81 -21.29 7.29
N ASP A 184 -11.60 -20.71 8.19
CA ASP A 184 -12.36 -21.39 9.23
C ASP A 184 -13.86 -21.41 8.84
N PRO A 185 -14.37 -22.52 8.29
CA PRO A 185 -15.77 -22.60 7.87
C PRO A 185 -16.75 -22.61 9.05
N ALA A 186 -16.33 -22.98 10.26
CA ALA A 186 -17.21 -22.99 11.42
C ALA A 186 -17.46 -21.58 11.94
N LYS A 187 -16.41 -20.75 11.96
CA LYS A 187 -16.50 -19.33 12.35
C LYS A 187 -16.81 -18.40 11.20
N HIS A 188 -16.78 -18.89 9.97
CA HIS A 188 -16.84 -18.07 8.76
C HIS A 188 -15.74 -16.99 8.72
N GLU A 189 -14.55 -17.32 9.22
CA GLU A 189 -13.42 -16.38 9.28
C GLU A 189 -12.36 -16.72 8.24
N LEU A 190 -11.95 -15.71 7.47
CA LEU A 190 -10.87 -15.78 6.51
C LEU A 190 -9.70 -14.91 6.97
N ALA A 191 -8.52 -15.50 7.08
CA ALA A 191 -7.30 -14.81 7.50
C ALA A 191 -6.14 -15.03 6.53
N LEU A 192 -5.16 -14.13 6.61
CA LEU A 192 -3.94 -14.23 5.82
C LEU A 192 -3.14 -15.51 6.16
N PRO A 193 -2.33 -16.01 5.21
CA PRO A 193 -1.34 -17.05 5.49
C PRO A 193 -0.33 -16.61 6.56
N ASP A 194 0.35 -17.57 7.18
CA ASP A 194 1.56 -17.27 7.95
C ASP A 194 2.69 -16.93 6.98
N THR A 195 3.13 -15.67 7.01
CA THR A 195 4.17 -15.19 6.11
C THR A 195 5.55 -15.28 6.77
N PRO A 196 6.62 -15.55 6.00
CA PRO A 196 7.98 -15.67 6.55
C PRO A 196 8.49 -14.38 7.20
N ASP A 197 8.06 -13.23 6.68
CA ASP A 197 8.51 -11.89 7.04
C ASP A 197 7.78 -11.30 8.26
N ARG A 198 6.75 -11.98 8.78
CA ARG A 198 5.94 -11.59 9.96
C ARG A 198 5.80 -10.07 10.09
N PRO A 199 5.06 -9.41 9.19
CA PRO A 199 5.00 -7.96 9.14
C PRO A 199 4.61 -7.37 10.50
N LYS A 200 5.19 -6.21 10.85
CA LYS A 200 4.92 -5.50 12.11
C LYS A 200 3.46 -5.03 12.25
N TYR A 201 2.69 -5.07 11.16
CA TYR A 201 1.25 -4.81 11.16
C TYR A 201 0.48 -6.13 11.06
N LYS A 202 -0.60 -6.27 11.84
CA LYS A 202 -1.51 -7.42 11.77
C LYS A 202 -2.79 -7.00 11.05
N LEU A 203 -3.10 -7.65 9.94
CA LEU A 203 -4.44 -7.60 9.37
C LEU A 203 -5.30 -8.62 10.13
N LYS A 204 -6.45 -8.15 10.64
CA LYS A 204 -7.40 -9.01 11.33
C LYS A 204 -8.05 -9.96 10.31
N PRO A 205 -8.47 -11.16 10.74
CA PRO A 205 -9.38 -11.97 9.94
C PRO A 205 -10.61 -11.15 9.52
N ILE A 206 -11.16 -11.47 8.35
CA ILE A 206 -12.45 -10.96 7.89
C ILE A 206 -13.51 -12.04 8.06
N GLU A 207 -14.72 -11.62 8.41
CA GLU A 207 -15.88 -12.50 8.42
C GLU A 207 -16.44 -12.59 7.00
N VAL A 208 -16.70 -13.81 6.54
CA VAL A 208 -17.24 -14.08 5.21
C VAL A 208 -18.74 -14.37 5.36
N PRO A 209 -19.62 -13.54 4.77
CA PRO A 209 -21.06 -13.71 4.88
C PRO A 209 -21.53 -15.11 4.47
N LYS A 210 -22.54 -15.62 5.18
CA LYS A 210 -23.29 -16.82 4.78
C LYS A 210 -24.19 -16.46 3.61
N MET A 211 -24.18 -17.30 2.58
CA MET A 211 -25.03 -17.16 1.38
C MET A 211 -26.23 -18.09 1.44
#